data_AF-A0A3M1UMC5-F1
#
_entry.id   AF-A0A3M1UMC5-F1
#
_cell.length_a   1.000
_cell.length_b   1.000
_cell.length_c   1.000
_cell.angle_alpha   90.00
_cell.angle_beta   90.00
_cell.angle_gamma   90.00
#
_symmetry.space_group_name_H-M   'P 1'
#
loop_
_entity.id
_entity.type
_entity.pdbx_description
1 polymer ?
#
loop_
_entity_poly.entity_id
_entity_poly.type
_entity_poly.pdbx_seq_one_letter_code
_entity_poly.pdbx_strand_id
1 'polypeptide(L)'
;MARHRHRRPAEGAAGGSQGTTEADPKVPRSETGRGRNRGRAFFSILVLVLASLVSRVQAAPLATADFLEDPGGRLGPDTVIGLQARFHPLPVRHGYPVLDRGFHRAVYWLRLGLQAPRDRAARYYVELANPLLDDVRVYRVQGGRALQMAVMGDLHPFATRPVPYRNPVFV
;
A
#
# COMPACT_ATOMS: atom_id res chain seq x y z
N MET A 1 -55.22 14.95 -15.95
CA MET A 1 -55.97 15.52 -14.80
C MET A 1 -55.39 14.91 -13.53
N ALA A 2 -55.26 15.56 -12.38
CA ALA A 2 -55.58 16.95 -12.03
C ALA A 2 -54.46 17.59 -11.19
N ARG A 3 -54.45 18.92 -11.11
CA ARG A 3 -53.54 19.70 -10.27
C ARG A 3 -53.97 19.63 -8.79
N HIS A 4 -53.03 19.79 -7.87
CA HIS A 4 -53.28 20.68 -6.72
C HIS A 4 -52.04 21.49 -6.34
N ARG A 5 -52.13 22.80 -6.53
CA ARG A 5 -51.29 23.81 -5.85
C ARG A 5 -51.96 24.15 -4.51
N HIS A 6 -51.15 24.52 -3.52
CA HIS A 6 -51.38 25.57 -2.49
C HIS A 6 -50.32 25.43 -1.38
N ARG A 7 -49.86 26.47 -0.64
CA ARG A 7 -49.82 27.93 -0.83
C ARG A 7 -48.88 28.49 0.27
N ARG A 8 -47.88 29.32 -0.05
CA ARG A 8 -47.33 30.35 0.88
C ARG A 8 -48.19 31.62 0.72
N PRO A 9 -48.44 32.50 1.72
CA PRO A 9 -47.44 33.32 2.45
C PRO A 9 -47.60 33.19 4.00
N ALA A 10 -47.16 34.06 4.92
CA ALA A 10 -46.74 35.47 4.83
C ALA A 10 -45.73 35.95 5.89
N GLU A 11 -45.53 37.27 5.91
CA GLU A 11 -44.61 38.14 6.65
C GLU A 11 -45.11 38.59 8.05
N GLY A 12 -44.23 39.30 8.77
CA GLY A 12 -44.49 40.01 10.03
C GLY A 12 -43.16 40.24 10.78
N ALA A 13 -42.38 41.33 10.63
CA ALA A 13 -42.64 42.78 10.66
C ALA A 13 -42.59 43.42 12.07
N ALA A 14 -41.40 43.97 12.37
CA ALA A 14 -41.10 45.26 13.02
C ALA A 14 -41.74 45.73 14.36
N GLY A 15 -40.88 46.39 15.17
CA GLY A 15 -41.24 47.35 16.24
C GLY A 15 -41.26 46.77 17.67
N GLY A 16 -40.81 47.47 18.72
CA GLY A 16 -40.15 48.78 18.82
C GLY A 16 -40.40 49.45 20.18
N SER A 17 -39.36 49.98 20.84
CA SER A 17 -39.34 50.89 22.02
C SER A 17 -37.91 50.84 22.60
N GLN A 18 -37.04 51.85 22.51
CA GLN A 18 -37.06 53.24 23.02
C GLN A 18 -37.10 53.38 24.55
N GLY A 19 -35.91 53.64 25.11
CA GLY A 19 -35.70 54.19 26.45
C GLY A 19 -34.46 55.07 26.42
N THR A 20 -34.64 56.38 26.32
CA THR A 20 -33.58 57.40 26.35
C THR A 20 -33.08 57.63 27.78
N THR A 21 -31.81 58.04 27.93
CA THR A 21 -31.41 59.17 28.81
C THR A 21 -29.90 59.45 28.70
N GLU A 22 -29.61 60.73 28.44
CA GLU A 22 -28.40 61.49 28.81
C GLU A 22 -27.05 61.22 28.12
N ALA A 23 -26.34 62.32 27.88
CA ALA A 23 -25.08 62.38 27.14
C ALA A 23 -23.99 63.04 28.00
N ASP A 24 -22.78 62.47 27.99
CA ASP A 24 -21.58 63.09 28.53
C ASP A 24 -20.49 63.13 27.44
N PRO A 25 -20.04 64.32 26.98
CA PRO A 25 -19.09 64.42 25.88
C PRO A 25 -17.64 64.59 26.38
N LYS A 26 -16.84 63.51 26.36
CA LYS A 26 -15.38 63.66 26.40
C LYS A 26 -14.58 62.52 25.74
N VAL A 27 -13.91 62.87 24.64
CA VAL A 27 -12.88 62.09 23.93
C VAL A 27 -11.80 63.08 23.47
N PRO A 28 -10.49 62.76 23.40
CA PRO A 28 -9.80 61.53 23.84
C PRO A 28 -8.74 61.78 24.94
N ARG A 29 -8.26 60.68 25.55
CA ARG A 29 -6.84 60.57 25.93
C ARG A 29 -6.25 59.31 25.30
N SER A 30 -5.24 59.53 24.48
CA SER A 30 -4.42 58.47 23.88
C SER A 30 -3.42 57.94 24.90
N GLU A 31 -3.56 56.70 25.35
CA GLU A 31 -2.43 55.99 25.95
C GLU A 31 -2.52 54.46 25.70
N THR A 32 -2.09 54.11 24.49
CA THR A 32 -1.24 52.95 24.21
C THR A 32 -1.46 51.71 25.08
N GLY A 33 -2.48 50.93 24.73
CA GLY A 33 -2.69 49.59 25.29
C GLY A 33 -1.46 48.70 25.06
N ARG A 34 -0.65 48.51 26.11
CA ARG A 34 0.49 47.56 26.12
C ARG A 34 -0.05 46.14 26.14
N GLY A 35 -0.45 45.66 24.95
CA GLY A 35 -0.90 44.29 24.70
C GLY A 35 0.15 43.28 25.18
N ARG A 36 -0.14 42.62 26.30
CA ARG A 36 0.75 41.66 26.94
C ARG A 36 0.76 40.37 26.12
N ASN A 37 1.72 40.26 25.19
CA ASN A 37 1.96 39.07 24.37
C ASN A 37 2.00 37.77 25.21
N ARG A 38 0.86 37.08 25.27
CA ARG A 38 0.68 35.75 25.84
C ARG A 38 0.17 34.84 24.74
N GLY A 39 1.12 34.38 23.93
CA GLY A 39 0.86 33.60 22.73
C GLY A 39 2.10 32.88 22.20
N ARG A 40 3.04 32.49 23.09
CA ARG A 40 4.07 31.52 22.73
C ARG A 40 3.43 30.13 22.67
N ALA A 41 2.63 29.91 21.63
CA ALA A 41 2.22 28.59 21.23
C ALA A 41 3.49 27.81 20.88
N PHE A 42 3.82 26.81 21.69
CA PHE A 42 4.84 25.83 21.35
C PHE A 42 4.34 25.04 20.15
N PHE A 43 4.60 25.52 18.94
CA PHE A 43 4.46 24.72 17.71
C PHE A 43 5.60 23.71 17.64
N SER A 44 5.47 22.72 18.52
CA SER A 44 5.94 21.34 18.42
C SER A 44 7.16 21.10 17.53
N ILE A 45 8.29 20.87 18.19
CA ILE A 45 9.43 20.10 17.68
C ILE A 45 9.01 18.62 17.56
N LEU A 46 7.99 18.34 16.74
CA LEU A 46 7.36 17.02 16.56
C LEU A 46 7.01 16.76 15.09
N VAL A 47 7.91 17.16 14.18
CA VAL A 47 7.91 16.74 12.77
C VAL A 47 9.14 15.85 12.46
N LEU A 48 10.16 15.84 13.32
CA LEU A 48 11.44 15.15 13.10
C LEU A 48 11.50 13.69 13.61
N VAL A 49 10.38 13.09 14.03
CA VAL A 49 10.33 11.67 14.45
C VAL A 49 9.64 10.76 13.42
N LEU A 50 8.80 11.31 12.53
CA LEU A 50 8.07 10.50 11.54
C LEU A 50 8.84 10.17 10.25
N ALA A 51 10.01 10.79 10.03
CA ALA A 51 10.82 10.55 8.83
C ALA A 51 11.72 9.30 8.91
N SER A 52 11.89 8.71 10.10
CA SER A 52 12.88 7.66 10.36
C SER A 52 12.33 6.22 10.30
N LEU A 53 11.02 6.06 10.09
CA LEU A 53 10.35 4.75 10.00
C LEU A 53 9.68 4.49 8.64
N VAL A 54 10.07 5.28 7.62
CA VAL A 54 10.18 4.71 6.28
C VAL A 54 11.36 3.73 6.33
N SER A 55 11.08 2.51 6.79
CA SER A 55 11.90 1.35 6.44
C SER A 55 12.07 1.41 4.94
N ARG A 56 13.27 1.79 4.47
CA ARG A 56 13.57 1.74 3.05
C ARG A 56 13.36 0.30 2.65
N VAL A 57 12.29 0.06 1.88
CA VAL A 57 12.15 -1.17 1.09
C VAL A 57 13.18 -1.03 -0.02
N GLN A 58 14.45 -1.16 0.37
CA GLN A 58 15.50 -1.53 -0.54
C GLN A 58 15.11 -2.92 -0.97
N ALA A 59 14.57 -3.01 -2.19
CA ALA A 59 14.52 -4.27 -2.90
C ALA A 59 15.91 -4.89 -2.77
N ALA A 60 15.99 -6.12 -2.24
CA ALA A 60 17.16 -6.93 -2.53
C ALA A 60 17.29 -6.92 -4.05
N PRO A 61 18.47 -6.60 -4.62
CA PRO A 61 18.67 -6.86 -6.02
C PRO A 61 18.45 -8.37 -6.22
N LEU A 62 17.39 -8.71 -6.97
CA LEU A 62 17.25 -10.04 -7.54
C LEU A 62 18.51 -10.26 -8.38
N ALA A 63 19.34 -11.20 -7.95
CA ALA A 63 20.57 -11.58 -8.64
C ALA A 63 20.24 -12.15 -10.03
N THR A 64 19.20 -12.98 -10.07
CA THR A 64 18.58 -13.51 -11.28
C THR A 64 17.08 -13.60 -11.09
N ALA A 65 16.34 -13.50 -12.19
CA ALA A 65 14.91 -13.72 -12.22
C ALA A 65 14.59 -14.38 -13.57
N ASP A 66 14.37 -15.68 -13.55
CA ASP A 66 14.26 -16.52 -14.74
C ASP A 66 12.95 -17.32 -14.72
N PHE A 67 12.49 -17.78 -15.87
CA PHE A 67 11.31 -18.63 -15.99
C PHE A 67 11.53 -19.86 -16.89
N LEU A 68 10.75 -20.90 -16.64
CA LEU A 68 10.60 -22.08 -17.48
C LEU A 68 9.11 -22.39 -17.61
N GLU A 69 8.61 -22.46 -18.84
CA GLU A 69 7.25 -22.89 -19.12
C GLU A 69 7.17 -24.41 -19.19
N ASP A 70 6.17 -24.98 -18.51
CA ASP A 70 5.76 -26.39 -18.59
C ASP A 70 4.31 -26.46 -19.07
N PRO A 71 4.08 -26.55 -20.39
CA PRO A 71 2.74 -26.57 -20.97
C PRO A 71 1.87 -27.75 -20.52
N GLY A 72 2.48 -28.82 -20.01
CA GLY A 72 1.77 -30.01 -19.55
C GLY A 72 1.56 -30.10 -18.04
N GLY A 73 2.21 -29.22 -17.25
CA GLY A 73 2.22 -29.32 -15.78
C GLY A 73 2.77 -30.66 -15.26
N ARG A 74 3.72 -31.27 -15.97
CA ARG A 74 4.26 -32.62 -15.69
C ARG A 74 5.56 -32.60 -14.89
N LEU A 75 6.20 -31.45 -14.77
CA LEU A 75 7.46 -31.31 -14.02
C LEU A 75 7.18 -31.24 -12.52
N GLY A 76 7.93 -32.02 -11.73
CA GLY A 76 7.96 -31.89 -10.27
C GLY A 76 9.04 -30.90 -9.81
N PRO A 77 8.92 -30.33 -8.60
CA PRO A 77 9.82 -29.28 -8.12
C PRO A 77 11.27 -29.76 -7.96
N ASP A 78 11.49 -31.01 -7.52
CA ASP A 78 12.83 -31.61 -7.48
C ASP A 78 13.44 -31.78 -8.88
N THR A 79 12.63 -32.18 -9.88
CA THR A 79 13.07 -32.31 -11.28
C THR A 79 13.51 -30.96 -11.85
N VAL A 80 12.77 -29.90 -11.56
CA VAL A 80 13.01 -28.54 -12.10
C VAL A 80 14.34 -27.96 -11.63
N ILE A 81 14.81 -28.31 -10.42
CA ILE A 81 16.14 -27.91 -9.91
C ILE A 81 17.26 -28.39 -10.85
N GLY A 82 17.11 -29.55 -11.48
CA GLY A 82 18.07 -30.10 -12.44
C GLY A 82 18.01 -29.46 -13.84
N LEU A 83 16.96 -28.69 -14.15
CA LEU A 83 16.71 -28.12 -15.49
C LEU A 83 17.26 -26.70 -15.66
N GLN A 84 18.27 -26.30 -14.89
CA GLN A 84 18.74 -24.90 -14.82
C GLN A 84 19.10 -24.26 -16.16
N ALA A 85 19.60 -25.04 -17.12
CA ALA A 85 19.95 -24.59 -18.46
C ALA A 85 18.74 -24.36 -19.40
N ARG A 86 17.53 -24.76 -18.98
CA ARG A 86 16.27 -24.52 -19.71
C ARG A 86 15.52 -23.27 -19.24
N PHE A 87 16.00 -22.62 -18.19
CA PHE A 87 15.44 -21.36 -17.72
C PHE A 87 15.86 -20.19 -18.62
N HIS A 88 14.91 -19.32 -18.93
CA HIS A 88 15.09 -18.14 -19.76
C HIS A 88 14.96 -16.89 -18.86
N PRO A 89 15.77 -15.83 -19.03
CA PRO A 89 15.62 -14.61 -18.26
C PRO A 89 14.22 -13.99 -18.40
N LEU A 90 13.66 -13.47 -17.31
CA LEU A 90 12.38 -12.76 -17.36
C LEU A 90 12.54 -11.42 -18.11
N PRO A 91 11.59 -11.07 -19.02
CA PRO A 91 11.55 -9.74 -19.62
C PRO A 91 11.45 -8.65 -18.54
N VAL A 92 12.22 -7.57 -18.71
CA VAL A 92 12.17 -6.43 -17.80
C VAL A 92 11.27 -5.33 -18.38
N ARG A 93 10.30 -4.84 -17.59
CA ARG A 93 9.47 -3.67 -17.93
C ARG A 93 9.53 -2.68 -16.77
N HIS A 94 9.81 -1.41 -17.08
CA HIS A 94 9.96 -0.32 -16.09
C HIS A 94 10.92 -0.62 -14.92
N GLY A 95 11.95 -1.45 -15.16
CA GLY A 95 12.93 -1.87 -14.15
C GLY A 95 12.56 -3.11 -13.33
N TYR A 96 11.39 -3.73 -13.58
CA TYR A 96 10.93 -4.93 -12.87
C TYR A 96 10.87 -6.15 -13.80
N PRO A 97 11.20 -7.36 -13.32
CA PRO A 97 10.96 -8.59 -14.08
C PRO A 97 9.45 -8.87 -14.17
N VAL A 98 8.95 -9.14 -15.38
CA VAL A 98 7.52 -9.34 -15.65
C VAL A 98 7.30 -10.60 -16.48
N LEU A 99 6.50 -11.52 -15.93
CA LEU A 99 5.88 -12.62 -16.68
C LEU A 99 4.40 -12.33 -16.89
N ASP A 100 4.08 -11.68 -18.01
CA ASP A 100 2.70 -11.53 -18.46
C ASP A 100 2.44 -12.53 -19.60
N ARG A 101 1.45 -13.40 -19.41
CA ARG A 101 1.00 -14.47 -20.31
C ARG A 101 -0.52 -14.47 -20.52
N GLY A 102 -1.26 -13.55 -19.90
CA GLY A 102 -2.72 -13.62 -19.82
C GLY A 102 -3.22 -14.91 -19.14
N PHE A 103 -4.45 -15.34 -19.51
CA PHE A 103 -5.03 -16.59 -19.03
C PHE A 103 -4.49 -17.79 -19.83
N HIS A 104 -3.76 -18.69 -19.17
CA HIS A 104 -3.20 -19.89 -19.79
C HIS A 104 -3.18 -21.07 -18.82
N ARG A 105 -3.12 -22.30 -19.35
CA ARG A 105 -3.14 -23.55 -18.55
C ARG A 105 -1.76 -24.16 -18.26
N ALA A 106 -0.69 -23.56 -18.79
CA ALA A 106 0.67 -24.00 -18.52
C ALA A 106 1.09 -23.69 -17.08
N VAL A 107 1.97 -24.51 -16.52
CA VAL A 107 2.67 -24.20 -15.27
C VAL A 107 3.90 -23.35 -15.62
N TYR A 108 4.09 -22.23 -14.92
CA TYR A 108 5.29 -21.40 -15.07
C TYR A 108 6.17 -21.54 -13.82
N TRP A 109 7.33 -22.15 -14.01
CA TRP A 109 8.36 -22.26 -12.97
C TRP A 109 9.18 -20.97 -12.94
N LEU A 110 9.15 -20.26 -11.83
CA LEU A 110 9.99 -19.08 -11.59
C LEU A 110 11.21 -19.45 -10.77
N ARG A 111 12.41 -19.02 -11.21
CA ARG A 111 13.66 -19.14 -10.47
C ARG A 111 14.15 -17.75 -10.07
N LEU A 112 14.19 -17.48 -8.77
CA LEU A 112 14.63 -16.21 -8.21
C LEU A 112 15.93 -16.39 -7.42
N GLY A 113 17.00 -15.75 -7.88
CA GLY A 113 18.25 -15.65 -7.15
C GLY A 113 18.19 -14.47 -6.17
N LEU A 114 18.14 -14.73 -4.86
CA LEU A 114 18.09 -13.68 -3.83
C LEU A 114 19.49 -13.42 -3.25
N GLN A 115 19.94 -12.15 -3.29
CA GLN A 115 21.10 -11.71 -2.53
C GLN A 115 20.67 -11.16 -1.17
N ALA A 116 20.93 -11.91 -0.11
CA ALA A 116 20.81 -11.41 1.27
C ALA A 116 22.01 -10.52 1.62
N PRO A 117 21.82 -9.32 2.20
CA PRO A 117 22.92 -8.53 2.75
C PRO A 117 23.59 -9.28 3.89
N ARG A 118 24.92 -9.26 3.94
CA ARG A 118 25.69 -9.98 4.97
C ARG A 118 25.45 -9.45 6.40
N ASP A 119 25.09 -8.17 6.53
CA ASP A 119 25.23 -7.44 7.81
C ASP A 119 23.90 -6.97 8.43
N ARG A 120 22.74 -7.42 7.94
CA ARG A 120 21.43 -7.10 8.55
C ARG A 120 20.44 -8.25 8.48
N ALA A 121 19.59 -8.35 9.51
CA ALA A 121 18.37 -9.14 9.52
C ALA A 121 17.28 -8.52 8.60
N ALA A 122 17.61 -8.32 7.33
CA ALA A 122 16.69 -7.83 6.33
C ALA A 122 15.68 -8.93 5.98
N ARG A 123 14.41 -8.69 6.29
CA ARG A 123 13.30 -9.54 5.83
C ARG A 123 12.84 -9.03 4.47
N TYR A 124 12.97 -9.87 3.45
CA TYR A 124 12.45 -9.59 2.12
C TYR A 124 11.03 -10.10 1.98
N TYR A 125 10.30 -9.48 1.06
CA TYR A 125 8.97 -9.91 0.65
C TYR A 125 8.98 -10.00 -0.87
N VAL A 126 8.58 -11.15 -1.41
CA VAL A 126 8.40 -11.34 -2.85
C VAL A 126 6.91 -11.31 -3.13
N GLU A 127 6.46 -10.30 -3.87
CA GLU A 127 5.08 -10.13 -4.32
C GLU A 127 4.93 -10.65 -5.76
N LEU A 128 3.99 -11.56 -5.97
CA LEU A 128 3.49 -11.86 -7.32
C LEU A 128 2.32 -10.91 -7.59
N ALA A 129 2.54 -9.91 -8.46
CA ALA A 129 1.63 -8.78 -8.63
C ALA A 129 0.30 -9.08 -9.37
N ASN A 130 -0.21 -10.31 -9.27
CA ASN A 130 -1.50 -10.74 -9.80
C ASN A 130 -2.29 -11.47 -8.69
N PRO A 131 -3.48 -10.97 -8.27
CA PRO A 131 -4.28 -11.61 -7.24
C PRO A 131 -5.07 -12.83 -7.75
N LEU A 132 -5.25 -12.96 -9.06
CA LEU A 132 -6.01 -14.02 -9.77
C LEU A 132 -5.07 -15.16 -10.21
N LEU A 133 -4.18 -15.60 -9.32
CA LEU A 133 -3.33 -16.77 -9.56
C LEU A 133 -3.94 -17.97 -8.83
N ASP A 134 -4.41 -18.96 -9.58
CA ASP A 134 -5.09 -20.16 -9.07
C ASP A 134 -4.30 -20.90 -7.98
N ASP A 135 -3.07 -21.33 -8.31
CA ASP A 135 -2.18 -22.11 -7.44
C ASP A 135 -0.74 -21.58 -7.55
N VAL A 136 -0.19 -21.13 -6.43
CA VAL A 136 1.17 -20.62 -6.28
C VAL A 136 1.88 -21.42 -5.19
N ARG A 137 2.92 -22.16 -5.58
CA ARG A 137 3.74 -22.95 -4.65
C ARG A 137 5.14 -22.39 -4.56
N VAL A 138 5.56 -22.08 -3.35
CA VAL A 138 6.88 -21.53 -3.07
C VAL A 138 7.78 -22.65 -2.59
N TYR A 139 8.92 -22.84 -3.25
CA TYR A 139 9.94 -23.82 -2.86
C TYR A 139 11.26 -23.13 -2.57
N ARG A 140 11.91 -23.51 -1.47
CA ARG A 140 13.30 -23.18 -1.19
C ARG A 140 14.18 -24.34 -1.64
N VAL A 141 15.18 -24.05 -2.47
CA VAL A 141 16.19 -25.05 -2.85
C VAL A 141 17.21 -25.19 -1.71
N GLN A 142 17.35 -26.39 -1.17
CA GLN A 142 18.34 -26.71 -0.13
C GLN A 142 18.94 -28.09 -0.40
N GLY A 143 20.27 -28.17 -0.48
CA GLY A 143 20.96 -29.45 -0.74
C GLY A 143 20.55 -30.15 -2.04
N GLY A 144 20.16 -29.38 -3.07
CA GLY A 144 19.67 -29.91 -4.36
C GLY A 144 18.22 -30.41 -4.34
N ARG A 145 17.48 -30.23 -3.23
CA ARG A 145 16.06 -30.63 -3.10
C ARG A 145 15.15 -29.41 -2.95
N ALA A 146 13.89 -29.57 -3.34
CA ALA A 146 12.86 -28.56 -3.20
C ALA A 146 12.08 -28.73 -1.89
N LEU A 147 12.26 -27.80 -0.94
CA LEU A 147 11.48 -27.75 0.29
C LEU A 147 10.30 -26.79 0.08
N GLN A 148 9.05 -27.28 0.14
CA GLN A 148 7.86 -26.43 0.00
C GLN A 148 7.69 -25.54 1.23
N MET A 149 7.62 -24.22 1.02
CA MET A 149 7.52 -23.21 2.09
C MET A 149 6.12 -22.63 2.22
N ALA A 150 5.39 -22.50 1.12
CA ALA A 150 4.03 -21.96 1.11
C ALA A 150 3.22 -22.50 -0.06
N VAL A 151 1.89 -22.51 0.12
CA VAL A 151 0.90 -22.64 -0.95
C VAL A 151 -0.07 -21.47 -0.82
N MET A 152 -0.34 -20.81 -1.93
CA MET A 152 -1.16 -19.61 -2.03
C MET A 152 -1.94 -19.64 -3.34
N GLY A 153 -2.84 -18.68 -3.51
CA GLY A 153 -3.63 -18.49 -4.73
C GLY A 153 -5.04 -18.00 -4.36
N ASP A 154 -5.98 -18.06 -5.30
CA ASP A 154 -7.41 -17.86 -5.01
C ASP A 154 -8.19 -19.19 -4.86
N LEU A 155 -7.67 -20.31 -5.37
CA LEU A 155 -8.17 -21.66 -5.07
C LEU A 155 -7.80 -22.14 -3.66
N HIS A 156 -6.94 -21.41 -2.96
CA HIS A 156 -6.45 -21.73 -1.61
C HIS A 156 -7.03 -20.76 -0.56
N PRO A 157 -7.41 -21.22 0.65
CA PRO A 157 -8.02 -20.35 1.64
C PRO A 157 -7.15 -19.13 2.00
N PHE A 158 -7.70 -17.92 1.93
CA PHE A 158 -6.94 -16.68 2.18
C PHE A 158 -6.20 -16.69 3.54
N ALA A 159 -6.80 -17.31 4.57
CA ALA A 159 -6.23 -17.42 5.91
C ALA A 159 -4.94 -18.26 5.99
N THR A 160 -4.59 -19.06 4.97
CA THR A 160 -3.32 -19.82 4.92
C THR A 160 -2.19 -19.07 4.23
N ARG A 161 -2.42 -17.84 3.72
CA ARG A 161 -1.37 -17.03 3.09
C ARG A 161 -0.32 -16.60 4.15
N PRO A 162 1.00 -16.77 3.91
CA PRO A 162 2.05 -16.34 4.84
C PRO A 162 2.01 -14.85 5.19
N VAL A 163 1.52 -14.03 4.26
CA VAL A 163 1.25 -12.60 4.45
C VAL A 163 -0.20 -12.33 4.00
N PRO A 164 -1.07 -11.78 4.87
CA PRO A 164 -2.46 -11.51 4.54
C PRO A 164 -2.59 -10.25 3.67
N TYR A 165 -2.21 -10.38 2.39
CA TYR A 165 -2.21 -9.32 1.40
C TYR A 165 -3.02 -9.72 0.15
N ARG A 166 -3.47 -8.73 -0.62
CA ARG A 166 -4.34 -8.94 -1.80
C ARG A 166 -3.68 -9.87 -2.84
N ASN A 167 -2.38 -9.67 -3.05
CA ASN A 167 -1.54 -10.44 -3.95
C ASN A 167 -0.82 -11.56 -3.17
N PRO A 168 -0.47 -12.70 -3.80
CA PRO A 168 0.40 -13.70 -3.19
C PRO A 168 1.76 -13.09 -2.82
N VAL A 169 2.11 -13.17 -1.53
CA VAL A 169 3.36 -12.63 -0.97
C VAL A 169 3.99 -13.67 -0.05
N PHE A 170 5.30 -13.90 -0.22
CA PHE A 170 6.10 -14.77 0.63
C PHE A 170 7.41 -14.11 1.09
N VAL A 171 8.11 -14.77 2.02
CA VAL A 171 9.30 -14.30 2.74
C VAL A 171 10.43 -15.33 2.61
#